data_AF-A0A352WQE5-F1
#
_entry.id   AF-A0A352WQE5-F1
#
_cell.length_a   1.000
_cell.length_b   1.000
_cell.length_c   1.000
_cell.angle_alpha   90.00
_cell.angle_beta   90.00
_cell.angle_gamma   90.00
#
_symmetry.space_group_name_H-M   'P 1'
#
loop_
_entity.id
_entity.type
_entity.pdbx_description
1 polymer ?
#
loop_
_entity_poly.entity_id
_entity_poly.type
_entity_poly.pdbx_seq_one_letter_code
_entity_poly.pdbx_strand_id
1 'polypeptide(L)'
;MNYLTITTAWKRFSLLSLSTLLLTATGFSQFLGLESEVHATSEHGTTYRIYAEFGSATDECVAVYSVGAAEDNPVTLELGVTTSFYQNGGGANLGSGINAFFLTMIPEIGYDSWFTIGSETNEDPTISSIGMAGAFTEFNNGNGFVLGEGAVGGSWYITPGSNDLALAGDDGMVLLGQFTAADDADGNPGHVTCDWNIQWRDEAGVSSNALGATHDTADNLPDVFGCTDEAACNFDSAATADDGSCDYLDALDVCGGACTADADADGICDDEDDCVGSLDACGVCNGPGDIYDCGCSDIPAGDCDCNGTQAAEGYDCAGDCLADADGDGVCDPFEVAGCTDSDACNYNDLATDDDGSCAVLDECGVCGGNGIAEGACDCDGNTPNAGYDCDGVCLNDADQDGTCDEFEVLGCTDSTACNYNPTATEEDGSCAEEDECGVCGGSGIPEGACDCQGNTLDALGVCGGTCLADDDNNGVCDSEDVLGCMDATACNYNPLATVSDDSCAVEDECGVCGGTGF
;
A
#
# COMPACT_ATOMS: atom_id res chain seq x y z
N MET A 1 7.70 -41.78 25.50
CA MET A 1 6.39 -41.10 25.39
C MET A 1 6.16 -40.89 23.90
N ASN A 2 5.04 -41.40 23.40
CA ASN A 2 4.73 -41.43 21.97
C ASN A 2 4.36 -40.03 21.51
N TYR A 3 5.06 -39.51 20.49
CA TYR A 3 4.67 -38.29 19.80
C TYR A 3 3.63 -38.67 18.75
N LEU A 4 2.41 -38.17 18.92
CA LEU A 4 1.34 -38.24 17.93
C LEU A 4 1.56 -37.09 16.94
N THR A 5 1.84 -37.44 15.69
CA THR A 5 1.71 -36.57 14.52
C THR A 5 0.24 -36.18 14.35
N ILE A 6 -0.09 -34.90 14.53
CA ILE A 6 -1.40 -34.35 14.19
C ILE A 6 -1.32 -33.86 12.75
N THR A 7 -1.91 -34.63 11.84
CA THR A 7 -2.23 -34.21 10.47
C THR A 7 -3.57 -33.49 10.53
N THR A 8 -3.59 -32.17 10.36
CA THR A 8 -4.84 -31.40 10.21
C THR A 8 -5.43 -31.67 8.83
N ALA A 9 -6.55 -32.39 8.83
CA ALA A 9 -7.32 -32.73 7.64
C ALA A 9 -8.21 -31.54 7.24
N TRP A 10 -8.09 -31.14 5.98
CA TRP A 10 -8.88 -30.09 5.34
C TRP A 10 -10.38 -30.41 5.38
N LYS A 11 -11.19 -29.53 5.98
CA LYS A 11 -12.65 -29.57 5.84
C LYS A 11 -13.07 -28.81 4.58
N ARG A 12 -13.29 -29.55 3.49
CA ARG A 12 -14.00 -29.04 2.30
C ARG A 12 -15.51 -29.05 2.55
N PHE A 13 -16.13 -27.88 2.63
CA PHE A 13 -17.58 -27.74 2.49
C PHE A 13 -17.93 -27.78 0.99
N SER A 14 -18.58 -28.85 0.55
CA SER A 14 -19.20 -28.96 -0.77
C SER A 14 -20.68 -28.64 -0.64
N LEU A 15 -21.17 -27.64 -1.36
CA LEU A 15 -22.55 -27.54 -1.81
C LEU A 15 -22.60 -27.01 -3.25
N LEU A 16 -23.46 -27.64 -4.05
CA LEU A 16 -23.45 -27.71 -5.50
C LEU A 16 -24.20 -26.56 -6.22
N SER A 17 -23.63 -26.18 -7.37
CA SER A 17 -24.26 -26.08 -8.71
C SER A 17 -24.89 -24.78 -9.24
N LEU A 18 -24.63 -24.59 -10.55
CA LEU A 18 -25.18 -23.69 -11.59
C LEU A 18 -24.40 -22.37 -11.76
N SER A 19 -23.85 -21.99 -12.92
CA SER A 19 -23.96 -22.51 -14.29
C SER A 19 -22.68 -22.21 -15.07
N THR A 20 -22.32 -23.12 -15.97
CA THR A 20 -21.34 -22.90 -17.05
C THR A 20 -21.71 -21.67 -17.89
N LEU A 21 -20.87 -20.64 -17.82
CA LEU A 21 -20.65 -19.70 -18.92
C LEU A 21 -19.18 -19.84 -19.34
N LEU A 22 -18.95 -20.57 -20.44
CA LEU A 22 -17.70 -20.52 -21.17
C LEU A 22 -17.57 -19.10 -21.74
N LEU A 23 -16.86 -18.23 -21.02
CA LEU A 23 -16.14 -17.13 -21.62
C LEU A 23 -14.68 -17.58 -21.71
N THR A 24 -14.23 -17.88 -22.92
CA THR A 24 -12.80 -17.93 -23.20
C THR A 24 -12.26 -16.50 -23.09
N ALA A 25 -11.97 -16.06 -21.87
CA ALA A 25 -11.19 -14.86 -21.63
C ALA A 25 -9.73 -15.22 -21.88
N THR A 26 -9.23 -14.79 -23.04
CA THR A 26 -7.80 -14.73 -23.29
C THR A 26 -7.16 -13.75 -22.32
N GLY A 27 -6.25 -14.23 -21.48
CA GLY A 27 -5.12 -13.49 -20.88
C GLY A 27 -5.46 -12.30 -19.99
N PHE A 28 -5.72 -12.56 -18.71
CA PHE A 28 -5.37 -11.63 -17.63
C PHE A 28 -4.65 -12.44 -16.56
N SER A 29 -3.34 -12.25 -16.40
CA SER A 29 -2.63 -12.64 -15.20
C SER A 29 -3.17 -11.79 -14.05
N GLN A 30 -3.64 -12.42 -12.98
CA GLN A 30 -4.25 -11.74 -11.83
C GLN A 30 -3.45 -12.14 -10.59
N PHE A 31 -2.66 -11.20 -10.09
CA PHE A 31 -2.22 -11.23 -8.70
C PHE A 31 -3.48 -11.14 -7.82
N LEU A 32 -3.66 -12.12 -6.95
CA LEU A 32 -4.86 -12.26 -6.11
C LEU A 32 -4.68 -11.53 -4.78
N GLY A 33 -3.48 -11.58 -4.21
CA GLY A 33 -3.15 -10.93 -2.95
C GLY A 33 -1.90 -11.50 -2.31
N LEU A 34 -1.66 -11.07 -1.07
CA LEU A 34 -0.71 -11.68 -0.17
C LEU A 34 -1.46 -12.63 0.77
N GLU A 35 -0.86 -13.77 1.07
CA GLU A 35 -1.35 -14.66 2.13
C GLU A 35 -0.20 -15.00 3.08
N SER A 36 -0.54 -15.49 4.27
CA SER A 36 0.46 -16.01 5.21
C SER A 36 0.04 -17.32 5.82
N GLU A 37 1.03 -18.10 6.27
CA GLU A 37 0.80 -19.29 7.09
C GLU A 37 1.71 -19.25 8.32
N VAL A 38 1.26 -19.91 9.40
CA VAL A 38 2.10 -20.18 10.58
C VAL A 38 2.97 -21.39 10.29
N HIS A 39 4.27 -21.16 10.13
CA HIS A 39 5.24 -22.22 9.84
C HIS A 39 5.66 -22.98 11.10
N ALA A 40 5.91 -22.26 12.20
CA ALA A 40 6.31 -22.84 13.47
C ALA A 40 6.05 -21.88 14.64
N THR A 41 5.91 -22.44 15.84
CA THR A 41 5.91 -21.70 17.11
C THR A 41 7.06 -22.17 17.98
N SER A 42 7.76 -21.25 18.63
CA SER A 42 8.95 -21.53 19.42
C SER A 42 9.04 -20.62 20.65
N GLU A 43 10.05 -20.81 21.51
CA GLU A 43 10.33 -19.89 22.63
C GLU A 43 10.79 -18.49 22.17
N HIS A 44 11.01 -18.30 20.87
CA HIS A 44 11.37 -17.04 20.25
C HIS A 44 10.18 -16.32 19.59
N GLY A 45 8.98 -16.90 19.71
CA GLY A 45 7.74 -16.39 19.13
C GLY A 45 7.22 -17.24 17.97
N THR A 46 6.37 -16.62 17.15
CA THR A 46 5.66 -17.27 16.04
C THR A 46 6.32 -16.94 14.70
N THR A 47 6.65 -17.97 13.93
CA THR A 47 7.26 -17.87 12.60
C THR A 47 6.17 -17.92 11.54
N TYR A 48 6.03 -16.83 10.79
CA TYR A 48 5.15 -16.70 9.65
C TYR A 48 5.92 -16.83 8.34
N ARG A 49 5.30 -17.45 7.35
CA ARG A 49 5.73 -17.40 5.96
C ARG A 49 4.71 -16.61 5.16
N ILE A 50 5.17 -15.60 4.43
CA ILE A 50 4.33 -14.74 3.60
C ILE A 50 4.53 -15.13 2.13
N TYR A 51 3.42 -15.28 1.43
CA TYR A 51 3.35 -15.72 0.04
C TYR A 51 2.60 -14.70 -0.81
N ALA A 52 2.99 -14.60 -2.09
CA ALA A 52 2.17 -13.96 -3.11
C ALA A 52 1.31 -15.00 -3.82
N GLU A 53 0.01 -14.76 -3.89
CA GLU A 53 -0.95 -15.61 -4.59
C GLU A 53 -1.18 -15.10 -6.02
N PHE A 54 -1.07 -16.01 -6.99
CA PHE A 54 -1.29 -15.75 -8.40
C PHE A 54 -2.37 -16.69 -8.97
N GLY A 55 -3.25 -16.14 -9.81
CA GLY A 55 -4.30 -16.92 -10.47
C GLY A 55 -3.79 -17.89 -11.54
N SER A 56 -2.50 -17.85 -11.89
CA SER A 56 -1.88 -18.75 -12.86
C SER A 56 -0.58 -19.35 -12.34
N ALA A 57 -0.47 -20.68 -12.46
CA ALA A 57 0.71 -21.46 -12.08
C ALA A 57 2.01 -21.08 -12.81
N THR A 58 1.87 -20.41 -13.95
CA THR A 58 3.00 -20.01 -14.81
C THR A 58 3.56 -18.64 -14.47
N ASP A 59 2.92 -17.90 -13.56
CA ASP A 59 3.33 -16.54 -13.24
C ASP A 59 4.59 -16.57 -12.36
N GLU A 60 5.60 -15.81 -12.76
CA GLU A 60 6.89 -15.69 -12.07
C GLU A 60 6.93 -14.38 -11.29
N CYS A 61 7.07 -14.43 -9.97
CA CYS A 61 7.34 -13.24 -9.17
C CYS A 61 8.79 -12.80 -9.39
N VAL A 62 9.00 -11.57 -9.86
CA VAL A 62 10.33 -11.08 -10.26
C VAL A 62 10.94 -10.16 -9.21
N ALA A 63 10.13 -9.25 -8.65
CA ALA A 63 10.63 -8.24 -7.73
C ALA A 63 9.56 -7.76 -6.76
N VAL A 64 10.01 -7.38 -5.57
CA VAL A 64 9.26 -6.54 -4.64
C VAL A 64 10.02 -5.23 -4.47
N TYR A 65 9.35 -4.10 -4.62
CA TYR A 65 10.02 -2.81 -4.79
C TYR A 65 9.31 -1.63 -4.15
N SER A 66 10.09 -0.56 -3.94
CA SER A 66 9.63 0.79 -3.64
C SER A 66 10.34 1.81 -4.52
N VAL A 67 9.68 2.93 -4.75
CA VAL A 67 10.18 4.06 -5.52
C VAL A 67 10.27 5.26 -4.60
N GLY A 68 11.45 5.88 -4.51
CA GLY A 68 11.70 6.98 -3.58
C GLY A 68 10.88 8.24 -3.91
N ALA A 69 10.59 9.04 -2.90
CA ALA A 69 9.81 10.28 -2.98
C ALA A 69 10.37 11.36 -3.93
N ALA A 70 11.60 11.19 -4.43
CA ALA A 70 12.24 12.12 -5.37
C ALA A 70 11.99 11.78 -6.85
N GLU A 71 11.37 10.64 -7.14
CA GLU A 71 11.09 10.15 -8.50
C GLU A 71 9.61 10.35 -8.87
N ASP A 72 9.30 10.31 -10.17
CA ASP A 72 7.92 10.38 -10.65
C ASP A 72 7.14 9.11 -10.28
N ASN A 73 5.98 9.28 -9.65
CA ASN A 73 5.13 8.22 -9.05
C ASN A 73 5.84 7.44 -7.91
N PRO A 74 6.07 8.08 -6.75
CA PRO A 74 6.68 7.41 -5.62
C PRO A 74 5.75 6.34 -5.06
N VAL A 75 6.33 5.23 -4.62
CA VAL A 75 5.59 4.12 -4.02
C VAL A 75 6.36 3.62 -2.81
N THR A 76 5.68 3.61 -1.66
CA THR A 76 6.26 3.16 -0.39
C THR A 76 6.19 1.64 -0.26
N LEU A 77 7.06 1.09 0.57
CA LEU A 77 7.01 -0.30 1.01
C LEU A 77 7.22 -0.33 2.51
N GLU A 78 6.29 -0.94 3.24
CA GLU A 78 6.32 -1.03 4.69
C GLU A 78 6.36 -2.49 5.15
N LEU A 79 7.18 -2.72 6.19
CA LEU A 79 7.15 -3.95 6.98
C LEU A 79 7.10 -3.56 8.45
N GLY A 80 5.95 -3.80 9.08
CA GLY A 80 5.71 -3.59 10.49
C GLY A 80 5.75 -4.90 11.29
N VAL A 81 6.05 -4.77 12.57
CA VAL A 81 5.90 -5.85 13.56
C VAL A 81 5.38 -5.21 14.83
N THR A 82 4.44 -5.86 15.52
CA THR A 82 3.88 -5.31 16.77
C THR A 82 4.88 -5.32 17.92
N THR A 83 5.80 -6.28 17.90
CA THR A 83 6.81 -6.51 18.93
C THR A 83 8.22 -6.32 18.36
N SER A 84 8.92 -7.41 18.05
CA SER A 84 10.24 -7.40 17.43
C SER A 84 10.48 -8.65 16.59
N PHE A 85 11.29 -8.50 15.55
CA PHE A 85 11.75 -9.64 14.75
C PHE A 85 12.87 -10.39 15.46
N TYR A 86 12.77 -11.72 15.49
CA TYR A 86 13.86 -12.57 15.93
C TYR A 86 14.94 -12.68 14.84
N GLN A 87 16.19 -12.43 15.23
CA GLN A 87 17.36 -12.46 14.38
C GLN A 87 18.48 -13.28 15.01
N ASN A 88 19.05 -14.21 14.26
CA ASN A 88 20.13 -15.05 14.71
C ASN A 88 21.48 -14.55 14.15
N GLY A 89 22.53 -14.51 14.98
CA GLY A 89 23.87 -14.08 14.55
C GLY A 89 24.54 -15.00 13.51
N GLY A 90 24.02 -16.20 13.30
CA GLY A 90 24.42 -17.13 12.22
C GLY A 90 23.47 -17.12 11.01
N GLY A 91 22.45 -16.27 11.03
CA GLY A 91 21.44 -16.07 10.01
C GLY A 91 21.88 -15.24 8.81
N ALA A 92 20.93 -14.89 7.94
CA ALA A 92 21.18 -14.05 6.77
C ALA A 92 19.92 -13.27 6.37
N ASN A 93 20.10 -12.04 5.86
CA ASN A 93 18.97 -11.20 5.43
C ASN A 93 18.17 -11.76 4.24
N LEU A 94 18.79 -12.63 3.45
CA LEU A 94 18.18 -13.24 2.26
C LEU A 94 18.20 -14.76 2.40
N GLY A 95 17.12 -15.43 2.02
CA GLY A 95 16.99 -16.89 2.09
C GLY A 95 18.13 -17.63 1.36
N SER A 96 18.52 -17.14 0.17
CA SER A 96 19.67 -17.70 -0.56
C SER A 96 21.03 -17.55 0.14
N GLY A 97 21.11 -16.72 1.19
CA GLY A 97 22.30 -16.56 2.03
C GLY A 97 22.39 -17.57 3.17
N ILE A 98 21.31 -18.28 3.48
CA ILE A 98 21.23 -19.23 4.59
C ILE A 98 21.92 -20.53 4.19
N ASN A 99 22.88 -20.97 5.01
CA ASN A 99 23.58 -22.21 4.72
C ASN A 99 22.73 -23.42 5.16
N ALA A 100 22.30 -24.25 4.20
CA ALA A 100 21.49 -25.44 4.48
C ALA A 100 22.13 -26.39 5.51
N PHE A 101 23.47 -26.48 5.53
CA PHE A 101 24.20 -27.30 6.50
C PHE A 101 24.02 -26.79 7.94
N PHE A 102 23.92 -25.47 8.15
CA PHE A 102 23.73 -24.90 9.48
C PHE A 102 22.33 -25.16 10.03
N LEU A 103 21.29 -25.22 9.19
CA LEU A 103 19.94 -25.61 9.62
C LEU A 103 19.91 -27.01 10.27
N THR A 104 20.77 -27.93 9.82
CA THR A 104 20.84 -29.29 10.38
C THR A 104 21.60 -29.39 11.71
N MET A 105 22.45 -28.40 12.02
CA MET A 105 23.31 -28.41 13.20
C MET A 105 22.89 -27.40 14.26
N ILE A 106 22.20 -26.32 13.87
CA ILE A 106 21.73 -25.23 14.72
C ILE A 106 20.26 -24.99 14.35
N PRO A 107 19.31 -25.69 15.01
CA PRO A 107 17.88 -25.58 14.71
C PRO A 107 17.33 -24.16 14.86
N GLU A 108 17.98 -23.33 15.70
CA GLU A 108 17.60 -21.94 15.96
C GLU A 108 17.69 -21.04 14.72
N ILE A 109 18.56 -21.37 13.75
CA ILE A 109 18.66 -20.63 12.47
C ILE A 109 17.40 -20.85 11.62
N GLY A 110 16.66 -21.94 11.84
CA GLY A 110 15.38 -22.18 11.17
C GLY A 110 14.29 -21.18 11.52
N TYR A 111 14.43 -20.46 12.65
CA TYR A 111 13.51 -19.40 13.07
C TYR A 111 14.04 -17.99 12.75
N ASP A 112 15.17 -17.88 12.06
CA ASP A 112 15.69 -16.59 11.61
C ASP A 112 14.70 -15.89 10.67
N SER A 113 14.68 -14.56 10.69
CA SER A 113 13.79 -13.75 9.86
C SER A 113 14.54 -13.27 8.61
N TRP A 114 14.01 -13.50 7.42
CA TRP A 114 14.70 -13.24 6.15
C TRP A 114 13.75 -13.05 4.97
N PHE A 115 14.25 -12.37 3.95
CA PHE A 115 13.51 -12.07 2.72
C PHE A 115 13.83 -13.05 1.60
N THR A 116 12.86 -13.30 0.72
CA THR A 116 13.07 -14.15 -0.44
C THR A 116 12.13 -13.86 -1.61
N ILE A 117 12.34 -14.60 -2.69
CA ILE A 117 11.45 -14.86 -3.81
C ILE A 117 11.69 -16.33 -4.16
N GLY A 118 10.96 -17.23 -3.50
CA GLY A 118 11.02 -18.68 -3.68
C GLY A 118 12.17 -19.42 -2.99
N SER A 119 13.36 -18.84 -2.87
CA SER A 119 14.56 -19.53 -2.37
C SER A 119 14.65 -19.59 -0.84
N GLU A 120 14.92 -20.75 -0.25
CA GLU A 120 15.02 -20.89 1.21
C GLU A 120 16.48 -20.99 1.70
N THR A 121 17.39 -21.45 0.85
CA THR A 121 18.77 -21.75 1.24
C THR A 121 19.80 -21.42 0.15
N ASN A 122 21.08 -21.55 0.50
CA ASN A 122 22.21 -21.42 -0.42
C ASN A 122 22.34 -22.55 -1.46
N GLU A 123 21.49 -23.59 -1.38
CA GLU A 123 21.36 -24.59 -2.44
C GLU A 123 20.40 -24.13 -3.54
N ASP A 124 19.56 -23.12 -3.25
CA ASP A 124 18.58 -22.55 -4.15
C ASP A 124 19.17 -21.39 -4.97
N PRO A 125 18.50 -20.97 -6.07
CA PRO A 125 18.93 -19.85 -6.87
C PRO A 125 19.05 -18.55 -6.08
N THR A 126 20.05 -17.73 -6.42
CA THR A 126 20.41 -16.54 -5.64
C THR A 126 19.46 -15.39 -5.86
N ILE A 127 19.16 -14.67 -4.78
CA ILE A 127 18.34 -13.45 -4.81
C ILE A 127 19.24 -12.22 -4.63
N SER A 128 18.87 -11.12 -5.26
CA SER A 128 19.59 -9.86 -5.17
C SER A 128 18.75 -8.79 -4.48
N SER A 129 19.42 -7.83 -3.86
CA SER A 129 18.77 -6.66 -3.24
C SER A 129 19.54 -5.39 -3.56
N ILE A 130 18.84 -4.28 -3.73
CA ILE A 130 19.41 -2.95 -3.94
C ILE A 130 18.65 -1.93 -3.09
N GLY A 131 19.34 -0.92 -2.55
CA GLY A 131 18.70 0.11 -1.70
C GLY A 131 18.28 -0.37 -0.30
N MET A 132 18.42 -1.65 0.03
CA MET A 132 17.95 -2.26 1.29
C MET A 132 18.90 -2.13 2.48
N ALA A 133 20.09 -1.52 2.33
CA ALA A 133 21.12 -1.56 3.39
C ALA A 133 20.69 -0.91 4.71
N GLY A 134 19.93 0.18 4.65
CA GLY A 134 19.35 0.84 5.84
C GLY A 134 18.26 -0.03 6.47
N ALA A 135 17.32 -0.51 5.65
CA ALA A 135 16.24 -1.41 6.09
C ALA A 135 16.78 -2.68 6.76
N PHE A 136 17.80 -3.32 6.18
CA PHE A 136 18.43 -4.49 6.79
C PHE A 136 19.09 -4.18 8.13
N THR A 137 19.57 -2.96 8.36
CA THR A 137 20.13 -2.59 9.66
C THR A 137 19.04 -2.52 10.73
N GLU A 138 17.91 -1.88 10.42
CA GLU A 138 16.76 -1.81 11.32
C GLU A 138 16.14 -3.20 11.56
N PHE A 139 15.97 -3.98 10.50
CA PHE A 139 15.46 -5.35 10.56
C PHE A 139 16.34 -6.27 11.41
N ASN A 140 17.67 -6.16 11.30
CA ASN A 140 18.61 -6.93 12.13
C ASN A 140 18.61 -6.48 13.60
N ASN A 141 18.13 -5.28 13.90
CA ASN A 141 17.93 -4.80 15.27
C ASN A 141 16.56 -5.24 15.84
N GLY A 142 15.74 -5.95 15.05
CA GLY A 142 14.41 -6.41 15.44
C GLY A 142 13.29 -5.41 15.15
N ASN A 143 13.55 -4.31 14.44
CA ASN A 143 12.55 -3.29 14.13
C ASN A 143 11.92 -3.50 12.75
N GLY A 144 10.68 -3.04 12.60
CA GLY A 144 10.08 -2.78 11.27
C GLY A 144 10.75 -1.61 10.55
N PHE A 145 10.46 -1.45 9.26
CA PHE A 145 10.99 -0.35 8.46
C PHE A 145 10.01 0.08 7.35
N VAL A 146 10.18 1.33 6.91
CA VAL A 146 9.49 1.90 5.75
C VAL A 146 10.54 2.31 4.71
N LEU A 147 10.32 1.94 3.45
CA LEU A 147 11.12 2.34 2.30
C LEU A 147 10.28 3.21 1.37
N GLY A 148 10.91 4.14 0.65
CA GLY A 148 10.24 5.02 -0.30
C GLY A 148 9.96 6.44 0.23
N GLU A 149 10.00 6.67 1.55
CA GLU A 149 9.85 8.03 2.12
C GLU A 149 11.05 8.95 1.82
N GLY A 150 12.24 8.36 1.61
CA GLY A 150 13.46 9.09 1.27
C GLY A 150 13.66 9.26 -0.24
N ALA A 151 14.74 9.95 -0.63
CA ALA A 151 15.10 10.15 -2.03
C ALA A 151 15.51 8.86 -2.79
N VAL A 152 15.66 7.74 -2.09
CA VAL A 152 16.11 6.47 -2.66
C VAL A 152 15.15 5.37 -2.22
N GLY A 153 14.59 4.64 -3.19
CA GLY A 153 13.78 3.43 -2.95
C GLY A 153 14.65 2.19 -2.69
N GLY A 154 14.01 1.04 -2.53
CA GLY A 154 14.68 -0.25 -2.35
C GLY A 154 13.94 -1.36 -3.08
N SER A 155 14.64 -2.42 -3.44
CA SER A 155 14.02 -3.61 -4.00
C SER A 155 14.83 -4.86 -3.71
N TRP A 156 14.15 -5.99 -3.61
CA TRP A 156 14.74 -7.31 -3.77
C TRP A 156 14.11 -8.01 -4.96
N TYR A 157 14.94 -8.66 -5.75
CA TYR A 157 14.57 -9.15 -7.06
C TYR A 157 15.41 -10.35 -7.48
N ILE A 158 14.88 -11.06 -8.47
CA ILE A 158 15.58 -12.11 -9.21
C ILE A 158 15.72 -11.72 -10.67
N THR A 159 16.64 -12.37 -11.38
CA THR A 159 16.66 -12.25 -12.84
C THR A 159 15.53 -13.12 -13.41
N PRO A 160 14.68 -12.63 -14.31
CA PRO A 160 13.59 -13.43 -14.88
C PRO A 160 14.11 -14.73 -15.52
N GLY A 161 13.47 -15.85 -15.20
CA GLY A 161 13.86 -17.20 -15.64
C GLY A 161 15.14 -17.73 -15.00
N SER A 162 15.63 -17.11 -13.92
CA SER A 162 16.80 -17.60 -13.17
C SER A 162 16.45 -18.49 -11.98
N ASN A 163 15.19 -18.44 -11.51
CA ASN A 163 14.73 -19.18 -10.36
C ASN A 163 13.41 -19.90 -10.64
N ASP A 164 13.44 -21.24 -10.74
CA ASP A 164 12.23 -22.04 -10.94
C ASP A 164 11.31 -22.01 -9.70
N LEU A 165 11.84 -21.67 -8.51
CA LEU A 165 11.06 -21.53 -7.27
C LEU A 165 10.28 -20.22 -7.16
N ALA A 166 10.54 -19.27 -8.06
CA ALA A 166 9.81 -18.01 -8.14
C ALA A 166 8.54 -18.10 -9.00
N LEU A 167 8.29 -19.28 -9.59
CA LEU A 167 7.05 -19.60 -10.30
C LEU A 167 5.98 -20.03 -9.29
N ALA A 168 4.76 -19.53 -9.50
CA ALA A 168 3.63 -19.79 -8.62
C ALA A 168 3.26 -21.29 -8.50
N GLY A 169 3.59 -22.11 -9.50
CA GLY A 169 3.39 -23.57 -9.41
C GLY A 169 1.92 -24.00 -9.34
N ASP A 170 1.68 -25.29 -9.09
CA ASP A 170 0.31 -25.85 -9.02
C ASP A 170 -0.50 -25.34 -7.82
N ASP A 171 0.18 -24.82 -6.80
CA ASP A 171 -0.35 -24.20 -5.59
C ASP A 171 -0.68 -22.72 -5.77
N GLY A 172 -0.14 -22.05 -6.80
CA GLY A 172 -0.40 -20.64 -7.08
C GLY A 172 0.34 -19.69 -6.15
N MET A 173 1.35 -20.16 -5.42
CA MET A 173 1.97 -19.45 -4.30
C MET A 173 3.47 -19.26 -4.51
N VAL A 174 3.97 -18.04 -4.28
CA VAL A 174 5.41 -17.76 -4.26
C VAL A 174 5.83 -17.21 -2.91
N LEU A 175 6.78 -17.87 -2.25
CA LEU A 175 7.30 -17.43 -0.95
C LEU A 175 8.06 -16.10 -1.10
N LEU A 176 7.72 -15.11 -0.28
CA LEU A 176 8.34 -13.78 -0.27
C LEU A 176 9.20 -13.50 0.97
N GLY A 177 8.99 -14.24 2.04
CA GLY A 177 9.78 -14.09 3.25
C GLY A 177 9.31 -14.98 4.38
N GLN A 178 10.21 -15.18 5.34
CA GLN A 178 9.93 -15.82 6.61
C GLN A 178 10.24 -14.83 7.72
N PHE A 179 9.28 -14.61 8.62
CA PHE A 179 9.41 -13.64 9.69
C PHE A 179 8.99 -14.27 11.01
N THR A 180 9.86 -14.21 12.01
CA THR A 180 9.54 -14.66 13.36
C THR A 180 9.29 -13.44 14.23
N ALA A 181 8.04 -13.25 14.64
CA ALA A 181 7.65 -12.18 15.55
C ALA A 181 7.66 -12.70 16.99
N ALA A 182 8.35 -12.00 17.88
CA ALA A 182 8.37 -12.33 19.30
C ALA A 182 7.00 -12.09 19.95
N ASP A 183 6.67 -12.86 20.98
CA ASP A 183 5.47 -12.62 21.78
C ASP A 183 5.63 -11.37 22.64
N ASP A 184 4.52 -10.72 22.98
CA ASP A 184 4.55 -9.52 23.83
C ASP A 184 4.81 -9.85 25.32
N ALA A 185 4.86 -8.82 26.16
CA ALA A 185 5.12 -8.99 27.59
C ALA A 185 4.00 -9.73 28.34
N ASP A 186 2.81 -9.77 27.76
CA ASP A 186 1.59 -10.39 28.31
C ASP A 186 1.39 -11.81 27.77
N GLY A 187 2.25 -12.26 26.84
CA GLY A 187 2.24 -13.60 26.25
C GLY A 187 1.40 -13.72 24.98
N ASN A 188 0.92 -12.61 24.43
CA ASN A 188 0.18 -12.62 23.17
C ASN A 188 1.14 -12.76 21.99
N PRO A 189 0.77 -13.54 20.96
CA PRO A 189 1.59 -13.68 19.78
C PRO A 189 1.79 -12.34 19.04
N GLY A 190 3.04 -12.00 18.71
CA GLY A 190 3.33 -10.90 17.80
C GLY A 190 2.86 -11.21 16.38
N HIS A 191 2.45 -10.18 15.63
CA HIS A 191 2.08 -10.30 14.23
C HIS A 191 2.84 -9.29 13.37
N VAL A 192 2.88 -9.57 12.06
CA VAL A 192 3.63 -8.84 11.05
C VAL A 192 2.64 -8.20 10.09
N THR A 193 2.83 -6.92 9.83
CA THR A 193 2.05 -6.18 8.83
C THR A 193 2.95 -5.85 7.65
N CYS A 194 2.44 -5.96 6.43
CA CYS A 194 3.19 -5.61 5.24
C CYS A 194 2.33 -4.81 4.26
N ASP A 195 2.95 -3.81 3.63
CA ASP A 195 2.43 -3.06 2.47
C ASP A 195 3.50 -3.11 1.38
N TRP A 196 3.30 -4.00 0.40
CA TRP A 196 4.33 -4.33 -0.60
C TRP A 196 3.85 -4.07 -2.03
N ASN A 197 4.80 -3.70 -2.90
CA ASN A 197 4.55 -3.59 -4.34
C ASN A 197 5.29 -4.70 -5.06
N ILE A 198 4.55 -5.46 -5.85
CA ILE A 198 5.02 -6.70 -6.45
C ILE A 198 5.02 -6.55 -7.96
N GLN A 199 6.07 -7.03 -8.59
CA GLN A 199 6.19 -7.17 -10.03
C GLN A 199 6.34 -8.65 -10.38
N TRP A 200 5.53 -9.11 -11.32
CA TRP A 200 5.57 -10.46 -11.84
C TRP A 200 5.58 -10.47 -13.37
N ARG A 201 5.81 -11.65 -13.92
CA ARG A 201 5.88 -11.89 -15.35
C ARG A 201 5.09 -13.14 -15.73
N ASP A 202 4.28 -13.03 -16.77
CA ASP A 202 3.50 -14.17 -17.27
C ASP A 202 4.32 -15.09 -18.19
N GLU A 203 3.72 -16.21 -18.62
CA GLU A 203 4.31 -17.16 -19.57
C GLU A 203 4.66 -16.50 -20.93
N ALA A 204 3.88 -15.49 -21.34
CA ALA A 204 4.13 -14.72 -22.56
C ALA A 204 5.30 -13.73 -22.41
N GLY A 205 5.84 -13.58 -21.21
CA GLY A 205 6.94 -12.71 -20.88
C GLY A 205 6.55 -11.24 -20.67
N VAL A 206 5.27 -10.95 -20.49
CA VAL A 206 4.72 -9.62 -20.18
C VAL A 206 4.87 -9.37 -18.69
N SER A 207 5.44 -8.22 -18.33
CA SER A 207 5.56 -7.79 -16.94
C SER A 207 4.32 -7.03 -16.49
N SER A 208 3.85 -7.31 -15.29
CA SER A 208 2.74 -6.63 -14.62
C SER A 208 3.12 -6.34 -13.17
N ASN A 209 2.41 -5.40 -12.55
CA ASN A 209 2.67 -4.99 -11.18
C ASN A 209 1.38 -4.70 -10.41
N ALA A 210 1.45 -4.85 -9.09
CA ALA A 210 0.42 -4.49 -8.13
C ALA A 210 1.07 -3.57 -7.10
N LEU A 211 0.38 -2.48 -6.76
CA LEU A 211 0.84 -1.48 -5.81
C LEU A 211 -0.01 -1.55 -4.54
N GLY A 212 0.61 -1.37 -3.38
CA GLY A 212 -0.07 -1.31 -2.09
C GLY A 212 -0.78 -2.60 -1.70
N ALA A 213 -0.15 -3.76 -1.93
CA ALA A 213 -0.69 -5.03 -1.45
C ALA A 213 -0.47 -5.11 0.07
N THR A 214 -1.55 -4.92 0.83
CA THR A 214 -1.52 -4.98 2.29
C THR A 214 -1.85 -6.38 2.80
N HIS A 215 -1.18 -6.80 3.87
CA HIS A 215 -1.50 -8.05 4.56
C HIS A 215 -1.10 -7.98 6.03
N ASP A 216 -1.91 -8.61 6.88
CA ASP A 216 -1.67 -8.73 8.31
C ASP A 216 -1.69 -10.21 8.70
N THR A 217 -0.63 -10.68 9.38
CA THR A 217 -0.58 -12.06 9.85
C THR A 217 -1.47 -12.32 11.07
N ALA A 218 -2.09 -11.29 11.66
CA ALA A 218 -3.05 -11.42 12.76
C ALA A 218 -4.21 -12.36 12.40
N ASP A 219 -4.66 -12.34 11.14
CA ASP A 219 -5.77 -13.17 10.65
C ASP A 219 -5.46 -14.68 10.64
N ASN A 220 -4.18 -15.04 10.68
CA ASN A 220 -3.71 -16.43 10.69
C ASN A 220 -3.15 -16.88 12.05
N LEU A 221 -3.38 -16.08 13.10
CA LEU A 221 -3.01 -16.46 14.46
C LEU A 221 -3.77 -17.71 14.89
N PRO A 222 -3.09 -18.70 15.52
CA PRO A 222 -3.80 -19.82 16.11
C PRO A 222 -4.69 -19.29 17.23
N ASP A 223 -5.96 -19.68 17.22
CA ASP A 223 -6.89 -19.36 18.29
C ASP A 223 -6.28 -19.78 19.64
N VAL A 224 -6.08 -18.81 20.52
CA VAL A 224 -5.69 -19.08 21.90
C VAL A 224 -6.96 -19.45 22.63
N PHE A 225 -7.13 -20.75 22.84
CA PHE A 225 -8.26 -21.33 23.55
C PHE A 225 -8.15 -21.04 25.04
N GLY A 226 -9.15 -20.36 25.60
CA GLY A 226 -9.26 -20.04 27.01
C GLY A 226 -10.51 -19.23 27.30
N CYS A 227 -10.76 -18.91 28.57
CA CYS A 227 -11.98 -18.17 28.91
C CYS A 227 -11.89 -16.69 28.49
N THR A 228 -12.75 -16.27 27.56
CA THR A 228 -12.79 -14.88 27.06
C THR A 228 -13.71 -13.96 27.86
N ASP A 229 -14.41 -14.47 28.88
CA ASP A 229 -15.34 -13.68 29.70
C ASP A 229 -14.62 -13.05 30.90
N GLU A 230 -14.52 -11.71 30.92
CA GLU A 230 -13.93 -10.94 32.02
C GLU A 230 -14.61 -11.18 33.38
N ALA A 231 -15.84 -11.69 33.41
CA ALA A 231 -16.57 -12.04 34.63
C ALA A 231 -16.26 -13.45 35.17
N ALA A 232 -15.59 -14.30 34.40
CA ALA A 232 -15.17 -15.62 34.85
C ALA A 232 -13.92 -15.54 35.73
N CYS A 233 -13.77 -16.42 36.71
CA CYS A 233 -12.62 -16.37 37.62
C CYS A 233 -11.35 -17.00 37.03
N ASN A 234 -11.44 -17.70 35.91
CA ASN A 234 -10.31 -18.15 35.11
C ASN A 234 -10.21 -17.39 33.77
N PHE A 235 -10.73 -16.16 33.71
CA PHE A 235 -10.54 -15.27 32.56
C PHE A 235 -9.06 -15.23 32.14
N ASP A 236 -8.83 -15.51 30.86
CA ASP A 236 -7.52 -15.43 30.24
C ASP A 236 -7.51 -14.29 29.23
N SER A 237 -6.80 -13.22 29.56
CA SER A 237 -6.68 -12.05 28.69
C SER A 237 -5.93 -12.32 27.38
N ALA A 238 -5.25 -13.47 27.26
CA ALA A 238 -4.59 -13.91 26.04
C ALA A 238 -5.49 -14.79 25.16
N ALA A 239 -6.67 -15.20 25.64
CA ALA A 239 -7.58 -16.05 24.88
C ALA A 239 -8.27 -15.27 23.76
N THR A 240 -8.20 -15.80 22.53
CA THR A 240 -8.87 -15.25 21.35
C THR A 240 -10.12 -16.04 20.95
N ALA A 241 -10.32 -17.23 21.54
CA ALA A 241 -11.51 -18.05 21.35
C ALA A 241 -11.89 -18.81 22.63
N ASP A 242 -13.18 -18.79 22.98
CA ASP A 242 -13.70 -19.54 24.13
C ASP A 242 -13.70 -21.05 23.87
N ASP A 243 -13.05 -21.80 24.74
CA ASP A 243 -13.01 -23.26 24.72
C ASP A 243 -14.06 -23.91 25.65
N GLY A 244 -14.93 -23.09 26.24
CA GLY A 244 -15.93 -23.50 27.21
C GLY A 244 -15.34 -23.83 28.58
N SER A 245 -14.09 -23.42 28.84
CA SER A 245 -13.46 -23.60 30.15
C SER A 245 -13.82 -22.52 31.16
N CYS A 246 -14.63 -21.51 30.80
CA CYS A 246 -15.03 -20.44 31.72
C CYS A 246 -15.67 -20.97 33.01
N ASP A 247 -14.95 -20.76 34.12
CA ASP A 247 -15.37 -21.09 35.47
C ASP A 247 -15.88 -19.82 36.16
N TYR A 248 -17.11 -19.87 36.65
CA TYR A 248 -17.71 -18.78 37.42
C TYR A 248 -17.68 -19.11 38.92
N LEU A 249 -17.84 -18.08 39.75
CA LEU A 249 -18.01 -18.26 41.19
C LEU A 249 -19.32 -19.00 41.44
N ASP A 250 -19.26 -20.09 42.19
CA ASP A 250 -20.44 -20.74 42.72
C ASP A 250 -21.01 -19.98 43.94
N ALA A 251 -22.10 -20.48 44.53
CA ALA A 251 -22.75 -19.85 45.69
C ALA A 251 -21.85 -19.77 46.94
N LEU A 252 -20.70 -20.46 46.93
CA LEU A 252 -19.70 -20.51 48.01
C LEU A 252 -18.47 -19.62 47.71
N ASP A 253 -18.54 -18.76 46.69
CA ASP A 253 -17.42 -17.96 46.19
C ASP A 253 -16.22 -18.85 45.77
N VAL A 254 -16.47 -20.07 45.30
CA VAL A 254 -15.44 -20.98 44.78
C VAL A 254 -15.49 -21.00 43.25
N CYS A 255 -14.36 -20.66 42.62
CA CYS A 255 -14.18 -20.74 41.17
C CYS A 255 -14.27 -22.19 40.68
N GLY A 256 -15.16 -22.48 39.73
CA GLY A 256 -15.31 -23.81 39.11
C GLY A 256 -15.92 -24.86 40.04
N GLY A 257 -16.58 -24.42 41.12
CA GLY A 257 -17.28 -25.30 42.04
C GLY A 257 -18.55 -25.89 41.41
N ALA A 258 -18.90 -27.12 41.78
CA ALA A 258 -20.10 -27.81 41.28
C ALA A 258 -21.40 -27.35 41.98
N CYS A 259 -21.31 -26.38 42.88
CA CYS A 259 -22.32 -26.08 43.88
C CYS A 259 -23.31 -25.01 43.41
N THR A 260 -24.23 -25.37 42.53
CA THR A 260 -25.24 -24.43 42.03
C THR A 260 -26.37 -24.13 43.03
N ALA A 261 -26.38 -24.80 44.17
CA ALA A 261 -27.36 -24.62 45.24
C ALA A 261 -26.67 -24.85 46.60
N ASP A 262 -26.26 -23.75 47.24
CA ASP A 262 -26.10 -23.69 48.70
C ASP A 262 -27.20 -22.74 49.19
N ALA A 263 -28.42 -23.27 49.30
CA ALA A 263 -29.59 -22.45 49.57
C ALA A 263 -29.63 -21.89 51.00
N ASP A 264 -28.86 -22.44 51.94
CA ASP A 264 -28.85 -22.02 53.35
C ASP A 264 -27.51 -21.46 53.87
N ALA A 265 -26.51 -21.36 53.01
CA ALA A 265 -25.21 -20.69 53.21
C ALA A 265 -24.36 -21.33 54.32
N ASP A 266 -24.41 -22.66 54.45
CA ASP A 266 -23.73 -23.40 55.53
C ASP A 266 -22.34 -23.96 55.15
N GLY A 267 -21.96 -23.87 53.87
CA GLY A 267 -20.65 -24.31 53.38
C GLY A 267 -20.61 -25.73 52.80
N ILE A 268 -21.76 -26.38 52.59
CA ILE A 268 -21.93 -27.71 51.97
C ILE A 268 -22.97 -27.62 50.83
N CYS A 269 -22.78 -28.40 49.76
CA CYS A 269 -23.68 -28.39 48.59
C CYS A 269 -24.94 -29.22 48.77
N ASP A 270 -26.09 -28.70 48.33
CA ASP A 270 -27.43 -29.28 48.52
C ASP A 270 -27.62 -30.68 47.88
N ASP A 271 -26.81 -31.04 46.88
CA ASP A 271 -26.87 -32.31 46.15
C ASP A 271 -26.00 -33.44 46.74
N GLU A 272 -25.13 -33.12 47.71
CA GLU A 272 -24.48 -34.08 48.61
C GLU A 272 -25.03 -34.01 50.06
N ASP A 273 -26.25 -33.46 50.25
CA ASP A 273 -27.02 -33.58 51.49
C ASP A 273 -28.37 -34.28 51.26
N ASP A 274 -28.47 -35.53 51.70
CA ASP A 274 -29.70 -36.32 51.53
C ASP A 274 -30.84 -35.94 52.52
N CYS A 275 -30.59 -35.10 53.55
CA CYS A 275 -31.59 -34.45 54.43
C CYS A 275 -30.91 -33.80 55.66
N VAL A 276 -30.98 -32.47 55.78
CA VAL A 276 -30.62 -31.73 57.01
C VAL A 276 -31.75 -31.87 58.06
N GLY A 277 -31.92 -33.08 58.61
CA GLY A 277 -33.00 -33.40 59.55
C GLY A 277 -33.31 -34.89 59.71
N SER A 278 -34.45 -35.22 60.31
CA SER A 278 -34.95 -36.60 60.34
C SER A 278 -36.08 -36.80 59.33
N LEU A 279 -35.93 -37.79 58.46
CA LEU A 279 -36.93 -38.23 57.49
C LEU A 279 -38.21 -38.73 58.15
N ASP A 280 -39.36 -38.24 57.67
CA ASP A 280 -40.66 -38.79 58.04
C ASP A 280 -41.05 -39.99 57.16
N ALA A 281 -42.20 -40.60 57.44
CA ALA A 281 -42.64 -41.83 56.78
C ALA A 281 -43.09 -41.65 55.31
N CYS A 282 -43.13 -40.41 54.80
CA CYS A 282 -43.40 -40.07 53.40
C CYS A 282 -42.13 -39.78 52.57
N GLY A 283 -40.93 -39.86 53.18
CA GLY A 283 -39.68 -39.60 52.45
C GLY A 283 -39.26 -38.13 52.42
N VAL A 284 -39.87 -37.24 53.22
CA VAL A 284 -39.59 -35.80 53.22
C VAL A 284 -38.81 -35.39 54.48
N CYS A 285 -37.79 -34.55 54.30
CA CYS A 285 -36.94 -34.06 55.38
C CYS A 285 -37.70 -33.09 56.31
N ASN A 286 -37.71 -33.36 57.62
CA ASN A 286 -38.44 -32.59 58.66
C ASN A 286 -39.95 -32.38 58.41
N GLY A 287 -40.60 -33.35 57.75
CA GLY A 287 -42.03 -33.29 57.41
C GLY A 287 -43.00 -33.54 58.59
N PRO A 288 -44.28 -33.16 58.46
CA PRO A 288 -45.30 -33.25 59.51
C PRO A 288 -45.87 -34.66 59.76
N GLY A 289 -45.39 -35.71 59.08
CA GLY A 289 -45.83 -37.10 59.24
C GLY A 289 -47.12 -37.52 58.50
N ASP A 290 -47.38 -38.83 58.49
CA ASP A 290 -48.43 -39.55 57.72
C ASP A 290 -49.86 -39.17 58.10
N ILE A 291 -50.34 -38.01 57.65
CA ILE A 291 -51.72 -37.64 57.95
C ILE A 291 -52.65 -37.64 56.74
N TYR A 292 -52.20 -37.46 55.49
CA TYR A 292 -53.04 -37.72 54.31
C TYR A 292 -52.22 -38.06 53.06
N ASP A 293 -52.59 -39.16 52.40
CA ASP A 293 -52.14 -39.69 51.11
C ASP A 293 -51.33 -38.76 50.19
N CYS A 294 -50.21 -39.28 49.70
CA CYS A 294 -49.41 -38.75 48.61
C CYS A 294 -50.29 -38.44 47.39
N GLY A 295 -50.58 -37.15 47.11
CA GLY A 295 -51.22 -36.71 45.87
C GLY A 295 -52.56 -35.99 46.03
N CYS A 296 -52.46 -34.67 46.15
CA CYS A 296 -53.43 -33.57 46.03
C CYS A 296 -54.95 -33.85 45.95
N SER A 297 -55.69 -33.15 46.81
CA SER A 297 -57.15 -33.00 46.69
C SER A 297 -57.59 -31.74 45.94
N ASP A 298 -56.78 -30.67 45.86
CA ASP A 298 -57.01 -29.43 45.09
C ASP A 298 -55.66 -28.73 44.82
N ILE A 299 -55.50 -28.08 43.66
CA ILE A 299 -54.29 -27.29 43.34
C ILE A 299 -54.28 -26.04 44.25
N PRO A 300 -53.19 -25.77 45.01
CA PRO A 300 -53.09 -24.58 45.85
C PRO A 300 -53.26 -23.29 45.04
N ALA A 301 -53.84 -22.24 45.65
CA ALA A 301 -54.08 -20.98 44.97
C ALA A 301 -52.76 -20.28 44.61
N GLY A 302 -52.44 -20.21 43.31
CA GLY A 302 -51.19 -19.64 42.79
C GLY A 302 -50.29 -20.65 42.08
N ASP A 303 -50.58 -21.95 42.19
CA ASP A 303 -49.77 -23.01 41.58
C ASP A 303 -50.45 -23.59 40.33
N CYS A 304 -49.65 -24.06 39.38
CA CYS A 304 -50.07 -24.60 38.09
C CYS A 304 -50.21 -26.12 38.08
N ASP A 305 -49.58 -26.83 39.02
CA ASP A 305 -49.71 -28.26 39.17
C ASP A 305 -49.64 -28.73 40.65
N CYS A 306 -49.75 -30.04 40.85
CA CYS A 306 -49.72 -30.67 42.17
C CYS A 306 -48.32 -30.69 42.82
N ASN A 307 -47.28 -30.30 42.08
CA ASN A 307 -45.91 -30.24 42.56
C ASN A 307 -45.51 -28.81 42.98
N GLY A 308 -46.44 -27.85 42.90
CA GLY A 308 -46.19 -26.46 43.25
C GLY A 308 -45.46 -25.68 42.15
N THR A 309 -45.49 -26.16 40.90
CA THR A 309 -44.93 -25.41 39.78
C THR A 309 -45.71 -24.10 39.63
N GLN A 310 -45.05 -22.96 39.74
CA GLN A 310 -45.67 -21.65 39.49
C GLN A 310 -45.50 -21.29 38.01
N ALA A 311 -46.46 -20.53 37.48
CA ALA A 311 -46.29 -19.99 36.13
C ALA A 311 -45.06 -19.07 36.15
N ALA A 312 -44.26 -19.12 35.07
CA ALA A 312 -43.21 -18.15 34.88
C ALA A 312 -43.82 -16.73 34.94
N GLU A 313 -43.09 -15.78 35.52
CA GLU A 313 -43.53 -14.39 35.58
C GLU A 313 -43.99 -13.93 34.19
N GLY A 314 -45.13 -13.25 34.04
CA GLY A 314 -45.68 -12.85 32.74
C GLY A 314 -46.47 -13.91 31.94
N TYR A 315 -46.42 -15.19 32.30
CA TYR A 315 -47.16 -16.28 31.65
C TYR A 315 -48.24 -16.89 32.57
N ASP A 316 -49.22 -17.56 31.98
CA ASP A 316 -50.20 -18.38 32.71
C ASP A 316 -49.73 -19.85 32.84
N CYS A 317 -50.53 -20.67 33.52
CA CYS A 317 -50.22 -22.07 33.79
C CYS A 317 -50.28 -23.00 32.56
N ALA A 318 -50.79 -22.52 31.42
CA ALA A 318 -50.73 -23.21 30.14
C ALA A 318 -49.51 -22.78 29.31
N GLY A 319 -48.75 -21.78 29.79
CA GLY A 319 -47.67 -21.14 29.05
C GLY A 319 -48.16 -20.05 28.09
N ASP A 320 -49.42 -19.61 28.23
CA ASP A 320 -49.97 -18.52 27.43
C ASP A 320 -49.59 -17.17 28.05
N CYS A 321 -49.31 -16.19 27.20
CA CYS A 321 -48.90 -14.88 27.65
C CYS A 321 -50.04 -14.10 28.35
N LEU A 322 -49.74 -13.43 29.47
CA LEU A 322 -50.75 -12.66 30.24
C LEU A 322 -51.03 -11.27 29.65
N ALA A 323 -50.05 -10.68 28.96
CA ALA A 323 -50.15 -9.42 28.25
C ALA A 323 -49.15 -9.42 27.09
N ASP A 324 -49.69 -9.40 25.88
CA ASP A 324 -48.99 -9.36 24.59
C ASP A 324 -49.76 -8.32 23.75
N ALA A 325 -49.23 -7.10 23.73
CA ALA A 325 -49.91 -5.93 23.19
C ALA A 325 -49.89 -5.89 21.66
N ASP A 326 -48.85 -6.43 21.03
CA ASP A 326 -48.63 -6.38 19.57
C ASP A 326 -48.88 -7.73 18.86
N GLY A 327 -48.96 -8.82 19.61
CA GLY A 327 -49.33 -10.16 19.15
C GLY A 327 -48.18 -10.96 18.55
N ASP A 328 -46.93 -10.61 18.82
CA ASP A 328 -45.76 -11.25 18.23
C ASP A 328 -45.34 -12.57 18.92
N GLY A 329 -45.93 -12.85 20.10
CA GLY A 329 -45.69 -14.06 20.89
C GLY A 329 -44.66 -13.93 22.00
N VAL A 330 -44.10 -12.74 22.21
CA VAL A 330 -43.30 -12.35 23.38
C VAL A 330 -44.22 -11.56 24.33
N CYS A 331 -44.08 -11.73 25.64
CA CYS A 331 -44.91 -10.97 26.58
C CYS A 331 -44.33 -9.59 26.86
N ASP A 332 -45.20 -8.58 27.03
CA ASP A 332 -44.83 -7.18 27.33
C ASP A 332 -43.69 -7.02 28.37
N PRO A 333 -43.63 -7.79 29.48
CA PRO A 333 -42.55 -7.65 30.46
C PRO A 333 -41.18 -8.16 29.99
N PHE A 334 -41.14 -8.94 28.92
CA PHE A 334 -39.95 -9.54 28.33
C PHE A 334 -39.61 -8.95 26.96
N GLU A 335 -40.37 -7.95 26.53
CA GLU A 335 -40.07 -7.25 25.30
C GLU A 335 -38.78 -6.44 25.44
N VAL A 336 -37.92 -6.57 24.44
CA VAL A 336 -36.72 -5.75 24.29
C VAL A 336 -37.01 -4.68 23.25
N ALA A 337 -37.11 -3.44 23.70
CA ALA A 337 -37.30 -2.28 22.83
C ALA A 337 -36.07 -2.04 21.95
N GLY A 338 -36.26 -1.88 20.65
CA GLY A 338 -35.21 -1.52 19.69
C GLY A 338 -35.67 -1.69 18.23
N CYS A 339 -34.78 -1.46 17.26
CA CYS A 339 -35.18 -1.59 15.86
C CYS A 339 -35.31 -3.05 15.42
N THR A 340 -36.52 -3.45 15.01
CA THR A 340 -36.84 -4.81 14.53
C THR A 340 -36.74 -4.97 13.00
N ASP A 341 -36.50 -3.88 12.27
CA ASP A 341 -36.35 -3.89 10.81
C ASP A 341 -34.94 -4.34 10.38
N SER A 342 -34.83 -5.51 9.74
CA SER A 342 -33.56 -6.07 9.27
C SER A 342 -32.86 -5.24 8.20
N ASP A 343 -33.59 -4.34 7.53
CA ASP A 343 -33.03 -3.44 6.52
C ASP A 343 -32.49 -2.12 7.13
N ALA A 344 -32.73 -1.88 8.43
CA ALA A 344 -32.21 -0.72 9.15
C ALA A 344 -30.76 -0.91 9.59
N CYS A 345 -29.98 0.17 9.63
CA CYS A 345 -28.57 0.11 9.99
C CYS A 345 -28.30 -0.05 11.49
N ASN A 346 -29.31 0.17 12.33
CA ASN A 346 -29.29 -0.09 13.76
C ASN A 346 -30.23 -1.24 14.15
N TYR A 347 -30.47 -2.17 13.23
CA TYR A 347 -31.18 -3.41 13.51
C TYR A 347 -30.59 -4.13 14.72
N ASN A 348 -31.46 -4.57 15.62
CA ASN A 348 -31.10 -5.36 16.79
C ASN A 348 -31.87 -6.68 16.72
N ASP A 349 -31.16 -7.80 16.60
CA ASP A 349 -31.72 -9.14 16.53
C ASP A 349 -32.35 -9.61 17.85
N LEU A 350 -32.03 -8.93 18.96
CA LEU A 350 -32.65 -9.15 20.26
C LEU A 350 -33.90 -8.28 20.48
N ALA A 351 -34.15 -7.28 19.62
CA ALA A 351 -35.34 -6.44 19.77
C ALA A 351 -36.60 -7.22 19.37
N THR A 352 -37.59 -7.19 20.25
CA THR A 352 -38.91 -7.81 20.04
C THR A 352 -40.01 -6.77 19.90
N ASP A 353 -39.78 -5.52 20.33
CA ASP A 353 -40.71 -4.40 20.12
C ASP A 353 -40.00 -3.22 19.46
N ASP A 354 -40.64 -2.63 18.43
CA ASP A 354 -40.10 -1.47 17.70
C ASP A 354 -40.41 -0.16 18.43
N ASP A 355 -39.38 0.43 19.02
CA ASP A 355 -39.46 1.72 19.71
C ASP A 355 -39.45 2.93 18.76
N GLY A 356 -39.43 2.69 17.45
CA GLY A 356 -39.34 3.70 16.41
C GLY A 356 -37.94 4.29 16.25
N SER A 357 -36.91 3.63 16.81
CA SER A 357 -35.51 4.03 16.67
C SER A 357 -34.88 3.62 15.33
N CYS A 358 -35.57 2.85 14.48
CA CYS A 358 -35.04 2.40 13.20
C CYS A 358 -34.50 3.56 12.34
N ALA A 359 -33.22 3.48 12.02
CA ALA A 359 -32.46 4.46 11.28
C ALA A 359 -32.00 3.88 9.93
N VAL A 360 -31.84 4.78 8.97
CA VAL A 360 -31.28 4.48 7.66
C VAL A 360 -29.87 5.04 7.56
N LEU A 361 -29.05 4.43 6.71
CA LEU A 361 -27.76 5.02 6.34
C LEU A 361 -28.03 6.31 5.56
N ASP A 362 -27.31 7.37 5.93
CA ASP A 362 -27.27 8.58 5.12
C ASP A 362 -26.30 8.43 3.93
N GLU A 363 -26.19 9.48 3.12
CA GLU A 363 -25.28 9.54 1.96
C GLU A 363 -23.79 9.36 2.33
N CYS A 364 -23.46 9.46 3.62
CA CYS A 364 -22.13 9.29 4.19
C CYS A 364 -21.92 7.91 4.82
N GLY A 365 -22.91 7.02 4.73
CA GLY A 365 -22.85 5.69 5.35
C GLY A 365 -22.96 5.73 6.87
N VAL A 366 -23.41 6.84 7.46
CA VAL A 366 -23.61 6.97 8.90
C VAL A 366 -25.07 6.66 9.24
N CYS A 367 -25.26 5.74 10.19
CA CYS A 367 -26.58 5.34 10.62
C CYS A 367 -27.30 6.47 11.37
N GLY A 368 -28.43 6.94 10.83
CA GLY A 368 -29.19 8.05 11.40
C GLY A 368 -28.47 9.40 11.34
N GLY A 369 -27.47 9.53 10.45
CA GLY A 369 -26.75 10.77 10.23
C GLY A 369 -27.57 11.83 9.48
N ASN A 370 -27.07 13.06 9.44
CA ASN A 370 -27.71 14.18 8.74
C ASN A 370 -27.23 14.32 7.29
N GLY A 371 -26.44 13.38 6.77
CA GLY A 371 -25.84 13.42 5.44
C GLY A 371 -24.80 14.53 5.28
N ILE A 372 -24.55 14.89 4.02
CA ILE A 372 -23.63 15.97 3.66
C ILE A 372 -24.27 17.32 4.02
N ALA A 373 -23.56 18.12 4.83
CA ALA A 373 -24.03 19.44 5.24
C ALA A 373 -24.22 20.38 4.04
N GLU A 374 -25.21 21.28 4.11
CA GLU A 374 -25.49 22.25 3.03
C GLU A 374 -24.25 23.14 2.76
N GLY A 375 -23.62 22.94 1.60
CA GLY A 375 -22.40 23.65 1.18
C GLY A 375 -21.08 22.87 1.38
N ALA A 376 -21.13 21.66 1.92
CA ALA A 376 -20.01 20.72 1.92
C ALA A 376 -20.01 19.85 0.64
N CYS A 377 -18.83 19.39 0.25
CA CYS A 377 -18.58 18.52 -0.90
C CYS A 377 -18.48 17.05 -0.53
N ASP A 378 -18.17 16.76 0.73
CA ASP A 378 -18.00 15.41 1.24
C ASP A 378 -18.47 15.29 2.69
N CYS A 379 -18.35 14.08 3.21
CA CYS A 379 -18.74 13.69 4.57
C CYS A 379 -17.82 14.25 5.66
N ASP A 380 -16.63 14.71 5.28
CA ASP A 380 -15.69 15.37 6.18
C ASP A 380 -15.99 16.87 6.32
N GLY A 381 -16.97 17.38 5.57
CA GLY A 381 -17.38 18.78 5.61
C GLY A 381 -16.45 19.70 4.82
N ASN A 382 -15.67 19.15 3.89
CA ASN A 382 -14.80 19.97 3.05
C ASN A 382 -15.64 20.86 2.14
N THR A 383 -15.24 22.12 2.02
CA THR A 383 -15.83 23.07 1.07
C THR A 383 -15.02 23.07 -0.23
N PRO A 384 -15.61 23.44 -1.38
CA PRO A 384 -14.85 23.57 -2.62
C PRO A 384 -13.66 24.52 -2.46
N ASN A 385 -12.57 24.24 -3.16
CA ASN A 385 -11.48 25.20 -3.29
C ASN A 385 -12.00 26.49 -3.94
N ALA A 386 -11.50 27.65 -3.50
CA ALA A 386 -11.90 28.93 -4.06
C ALA A 386 -11.75 28.93 -5.60
N GLY A 387 -12.81 29.29 -6.32
CA GLY A 387 -12.85 29.29 -7.79
C GLY A 387 -13.34 27.97 -8.43
N TYR A 388 -13.42 26.87 -7.67
CA TYR A 388 -13.86 25.55 -8.14
C TYR A 388 -15.18 25.12 -7.48
N ASP A 389 -15.90 24.19 -8.11
CA ASP A 389 -17.00 23.47 -7.50
C ASP A 389 -16.53 22.19 -6.76
N CYS A 390 -17.48 21.42 -6.22
CA CYS A 390 -17.18 20.22 -5.44
C CYS A 390 -16.57 19.07 -6.26
N ASP A 391 -16.72 19.09 -7.58
CA ASP A 391 -16.13 18.10 -8.48
C ASP A 391 -14.75 18.56 -8.97
N GLY A 392 -14.25 19.69 -8.45
CA GLY A 392 -12.99 20.30 -8.87
C GLY A 392 -13.08 20.98 -10.25
N VAL A 393 -14.30 21.28 -10.73
CA VAL A 393 -14.51 21.99 -12.00
C VAL A 393 -14.48 23.49 -11.75
N CYS A 394 -13.82 24.21 -12.62
CA CYS A 394 -13.74 25.66 -12.51
C CYS A 394 -15.12 26.34 -12.71
N LEU A 395 -15.44 27.31 -11.86
CA LEU A 395 -16.69 28.07 -11.92
C LEU A 395 -16.72 29.13 -13.04
N ASN A 396 -15.56 29.68 -13.41
CA ASN A 396 -15.39 30.62 -14.51
C ASN A 396 -14.14 30.24 -15.30
N ASP A 397 -14.37 29.53 -16.40
CA ASP A 397 -13.36 29.10 -17.36
C ASP A 397 -13.90 29.46 -18.75
N ALA A 398 -13.41 30.56 -19.30
CA ALA A 398 -13.92 31.15 -20.53
C ALA A 398 -13.48 30.39 -21.79
N ASP A 399 -12.30 29.76 -21.75
CA ASP A 399 -11.67 29.09 -22.90
C ASP A 399 -11.70 27.55 -22.82
N GLN A 400 -12.14 27.00 -21.67
CA GLN A 400 -12.33 25.59 -21.37
C GLN A 400 -11.02 24.79 -21.33
N ASP A 401 -9.91 25.43 -20.92
CA ASP A 401 -8.61 24.77 -20.80
C ASP A 401 -8.41 24.03 -19.46
N GLY A 402 -9.34 24.21 -18.51
CA GLY A 402 -9.31 23.59 -17.17
C GLY A 402 -8.66 24.46 -16.08
N THR A 403 -8.16 25.65 -16.43
CA THR A 403 -7.68 26.67 -15.51
C THR A 403 -8.76 27.72 -15.33
N CYS A 404 -8.98 28.20 -14.11
CA CYS A 404 -9.93 29.29 -13.92
C CYS A 404 -9.39 30.64 -14.37
N ASP A 405 -10.26 31.47 -14.94
CA ASP A 405 -9.98 32.86 -15.35
C ASP A 405 -9.29 33.67 -14.24
N GLU A 406 -9.62 33.43 -12.95
CA GLU A 406 -9.00 34.15 -11.83
C GLU A 406 -7.58 33.69 -11.49
N PHE A 407 -7.21 32.49 -11.94
CA PHE A 407 -5.92 31.84 -11.71
C PHE A 407 -5.05 31.78 -12.97
N GLU A 408 -5.54 32.30 -14.09
CA GLU A 408 -4.78 32.38 -15.32
C GLU A 408 -3.54 33.26 -15.16
N VAL A 409 -2.41 32.73 -15.64
CA VAL A 409 -1.15 33.46 -15.72
C VAL A 409 -0.90 33.81 -17.17
N LEU A 410 -1.02 35.11 -17.48
CA LEU A 410 -0.73 35.66 -18.80
C LEU A 410 0.77 35.56 -19.12
N GLY A 411 1.10 35.08 -20.32
CA GLY A 411 2.46 35.07 -20.85
C GLY A 411 2.57 34.26 -22.16
N CYS A 412 3.80 33.96 -22.58
CA CYS A 412 4.03 33.13 -23.76
C CYS A 412 3.98 31.64 -23.40
N THR A 413 3.04 30.90 -23.97
CA THR A 413 2.83 29.43 -23.80
C THR A 413 3.50 28.61 -24.92
N ASP A 414 3.95 29.24 -26.00
CA ASP A 414 4.66 28.56 -27.08
C ASP A 414 6.07 28.13 -26.63
N SER A 415 6.25 26.83 -26.41
CA SER A 415 7.54 26.22 -26.02
C SER A 415 8.70 26.45 -27.02
N THR A 416 8.39 26.89 -28.25
CA THR A 416 9.38 27.21 -29.28
C THR A 416 9.84 28.67 -29.25
N ALA A 417 9.11 29.55 -28.57
CA ALA A 417 9.48 30.94 -28.39
C ALA A 417 10.62 31.08 -27.38
N CYS A 418 11.51 32.04 -27.61
CA CYS A 418 12.69 32.25 -26.76
C CYS A 418 12.36 32.85 -25.37
N ASN A 419 11.16 33.39 -25.20
CA ASN A 419 10.63 33.89 -23.93
C ASN A 419 9.45 33.06 -23.40
N TYR A 420 9.37 31.78 -23.79
CA TYR A 420 8.42 30.83 -23.22
C TYR A 420 8.42 30.89 -21.68
N ASN A 421 7.23 31.01 -21.10
CA ASN A 421 7.02 30.96 -19.67
C ASN A 421 6.28 29.67 -19.29
N PRO A 422 6.94 28.70 -18.61
CA PRO A 422 6.31 27.44 -18.23
C PRO A 422 5.19 27.59 -17.19
N THR A 423 5.04 28.76 -16.57
CA THR A 423 3.94 29.04 -15.65
C THR A 423 2.79 29.79 -16.32
N ALA A 424 2.92 30.19 -17.59
CA ALA A 424 1.82 30.85 -18.29
C ALA A 424 0.78 29.82 -18.69
N THR A 425 -0.47 30.10 -18.35
CA THR A 425 -1.62 29.27 -18.73
C THR A 425 -2.40 29.91 -19.87
N GLU A 426 -2.24 31.22 -20.12
CA GLU A 426 -2.96 31.92 -21.18
C GLU A 426 -2.04 32.84 -22.01
N GLU A 427 -2.24 32.83 -23.34
CA GLU A 427 -1.42 33.56 -24.32
C GLU A 427 -1.74 35.06 -24.35
N ASP A 428 -0.80 35.89 -23.93
CA ASP A 428 -0.96 37.36 -23.95
C ASP A 428 -0.38 38.03 -25.21
N GLY A 429 0.14 37.23 -26.14
CA GLY A 429 0.81 37.71 -27.35
C GLY A 429 2.21 38.26 -27.11
N SER A 430 2.83 37.99 -25.96
CA SER A 430 4.21 38.38 -25.66
C SER A 430 5.27 37.49 -26.33
N CYS A 431 4.91 36.37 -26.95
CA CYS A 431 5.86 35.47 -27.60
C CYS A 431 6.79 36.18 -28.58
N ALA A 432 8.08 35.93 -28.42
CA ALA A 432 9.16 36.52 -29.18
C ALA A 432 10.03 35.43 -29.81
N GLU A 433 10.60 35.76 -30.96
CA GLU A 433 11.54 34.91 -31.69
C GLU A 433 12.97 35.41 -31.45
N GLU A 434 13.94 34.51 -31.59
CA GLU A 434 15.35 34.91 -31.66
C GLU A 434 15.61 35.67 -32.97
N ASP A 435 16.28 36.80 -32.90
CA ASP A 435 16.77 37.51 -34.07
C ASP A 435 18.05 36.86 -34.64
N GLU A 436 18.57 37.39 -35.76
CA GLU A 436 19.81 36.89 -36.38
C GLU A 436 21.06 37.05 -35.49
N CYS A 437 20.91 37.73 -34.35
CA CYS A 437 21.92 37.93 -33.32
C CYS A 437 21.72 37.04 -32.09
N GLY A 438 20.74 36.14 -32.11
CA GLY A 438 20.40 35.25 -31.00
C GLY A 438 19.80 35.99 -29.81
N VAL A 439 19.24 37.19 -30.02
CA VAL A 439 18.58 37.98 -28.98
C VAL A 439 17.07 37.83 -29.10
N CYS A 440 16.44 37.40 -28.02
CA CYS A 440 15.01 37.22 -27.95
C CYS A 440 14.25 38.55 -28.11
N GLY A 441 13.41 38.66 -29.14
CA GLY A 441 12.70 39.90 -29.47
C GLY A 441 13.60 41.05 -29.91
N GLY A 442 14.83 40.74 -30.35
CA GLY A 442 15.80 41.71 -30.81
C GLY A 442 15.46 42.30 -32.19
N SER A 443 16.12 43.41 -32.54
CA SER A 443 15.93 44.11 -33.82
C SER A 443 16.77 43.54 -34.96
N GLY A 444 17.52 42.46 -34.72
CA GLY A 444 18.44 41.85 -35.67
C GLY A 444 19.69 42.69 -35.91
N ILE A 445 20.39 42.37 -37.00
CA ILE A 445 21.58 43.11 -37.44
C ILE A 445 21.15 44.54 -37.86
N PRO A 446 21.74 45.60 -37.28
CA PRO A 446 21.41 46.98 -37.64
C PRO A 446 21.58 47.24 -39.15
N GLU A 447 20.70 48.06 -39.73
CA GLU A 447 20.75 48.39 -41.16
C GLU A 447 22.12 49.00 -41.55
N GLY A 448 22.82 48.36 -42.49
CA GLY A 448 24.16 48.76 -42.93
C GLY A 448 25.32 48.15 -42.14
N ALA A 449 25.03 47.38 -41.07
CA ALA A 449 26.01 46.57 -40.39
C ALA A 449 26.15 45.19 -41.03
N CYS A 450 27.30 44.56 -40.81
CA CYS A 450 27.62 43.20 -41.24
C CYS A 450 27.68 42.20 -40.08
N ASP A 451 27.58 42.68 -38.83
CA ASP A 451 27.47 41.86 -37.62
C ASP A 451 26.59 42.54 -36.55
N CYS A 452 26.33 41.79 -35.48
CA CYS A 452 25.48 42.19 -34.35
C CYS A 452 26.08 43.28 -33.47
N GLN A 453 27.38 43.59 -33.65
CA GLN A 453 28.09 44.65 -32.96
C GLN A 453 27.98 45.97 -33.72
N GLY A 454 27.31 45.99 -34.88
CA GLY A 454 27.12 47.19 -35.68
C GLY A 454 28.35 47.55 -36.53
N ASN A 455 29.29 46.60 -36.73
CA ASN A 455 30.43 46.84 -37.59
C ASN A 455 29.99 46.91 -39.05
N THR A 456 30.74 47.65 -39.87
CA THR A 456 30.49 47.74 -41.32
C THR A 456 31.55 46.96 -42.08
N LEU A 457 31.24 46.57 -43.32
CA LEU A 457 32.23 46.01 -44.23
C LEU A 457 33.29 47.07 -44.56
N ASP A 458 34.56 46.66 -44.56
CA ASP A 458 35.66 47.47 -45.06
C ASP A 458 35.77 47.38 -46.61
N ALA A 459 36.73 48.08 -47.22
CA ALA A 459 36.89 48.09 -48.67
C ALA A 459 37.20 46.70 -49.28
N LEU A 460 37.64 45.74 -48.46
CA LEU A 460 37.91 44.34 -48.85
C LEU A 460 36.71 43.41 -48.61
N GLY A 461 35.59 43.93 -48.10
CA GLY A 461 34.42 43.15 -47.75
C GLY A 461 34.57 42.35 -46.45
N VAL A 462 35.51 42.73 -45.57
CA VAL A 462 35.68 42.11 -44.25
C VAL A 462 34.89 42.90 -43.21
N CYS A 463 34.04 42.21 -42.44
CA CYS A 463 33.26 42.84 -41.39
C CYS A 463 34.13 43.33 -40.24
N GLY A 464 34.06 44.63 -39.91
CA GLY A 464 34.91 45.24 -38.88
C GLY A 464 36.40 45.37 -39.27
N GLY A 465 36.71 45.23 -40.56
CA GLY A 465 38.06 45.43 -41.08
C GLY A 465 38.48 46.90 -41.09
N THR A 466 39.79 47.14 -41.22
CA THR A 466 40.37 48.49 -41.17
C THR A 466 40.69 49.06 -42.55
N CYS A 467 40.38 48.36 -43.64
CA CYS A 467 40.75 48.82 -44.97
C CYS A 467 39.83 49.95 -45.47
N LEU A 468 40.43 51.11 -45.75
CA LEU A 468 39.69 52.32 -46.13
C LEU A 468 39.43 52.41 -47.64
N ALA A 469 40.26 51.78 -48.46
CA ALA A 469 40.15 51.76 -49.92
C ALA A 469 40.93 50.57 -50.51
N ASP A 470 40.37 49.99 -51.57
CA ASP A 470 40.95 48.97 -52.47
C ASP A 470 40.59 49.46 -53.88
N ASP A 471 41.26 50.53 -54.31
CA ASP A 471 40.92 51.30 -55.51
C ASP A 471 41.21 50.51 -56.79
N ASP A 472 42.12 49.54 -56.73
CA ASP A 472 42.50 48.69 -57.87
C ASP A 472 41.83 47.31 -57.86
N ASN A 473 41.05 47.01 -56.81
CA ASN A 473 40.30 45.78 -56.60
C ASN A 473 41.18 44.52 -56.63
N ASN A 474 42.43 44.63 -56.17
CA ASN A 474 43.38 43.51 -56.14
C ASN A 474 43.19 42.62 -54.89
N GLY A 475 42.34 43.02 -53.94
CA GLY A 475 42.07 42.29 -52.70
C GLY A 475 43.07 42.55 -51.57
N VAL A 476 43.90 43.59 -51.71
CA VAL A 476 44.83 44.14 -50.72
C VAL A 476 44.45 45.61 -50.51
N CYS A 477 44.64 46.11 -49.29
CA CYS A 477 44.32 47.50 -49.01
C CYS A 477 45.34 48.43 -49.67
N ASP A 478 44.90 49.57 -50.22
CA ASP A 478 45.78 50.54 -50.88
C ASP A 478 46.96 51.00 -50.00
N SER A 479 46.77 51.02 -48.67
CA SER A 479 47.82 51.38 -47.73
C SER A 479 48.93 50.33 -47.58
N GLU A 480 48.61 49.08 -47.92
CA GLU A 480 49.50 47.91 -47.86
C GLU A 480 49.99 47.51 -49.26
N ASP A 481 49.67 48.31 -50.28
CA ASP A 481 50.08 48.03 -51.64
C ASP A 481 51.58 48.16 -51.83
N VAL A 482 52.14 47.15 -52.49
CA VAL A 482 53.54 47.11 -52.87
C VAL A 482 53.61 47.39 -54.36
N LEU A 483 54.14 48.57 -54.68
CA LEU A 483 54.41 48.98 -56.06
C LEU A 483 55.59 48.19 -56.66
N GLY A 484 55.42 47.71 -57.88
CA GLY A 484 56.51 47.12 -58.66
C GLY A 484 56.00 46.40 -59.90
N CYS A 485 56.92 45.89 -60.72
CA CYS A 485 56.50 45.17 -61.92
C CYS A 485 55.83 43.82 -61.58
N MET A 486 54.58 43.64 -62.02
CA MET A 486 53.80 42.40 -61.83
C MET A 486 53.95 41.38 -62.99
N ASP A 487 54.62 41.75 -64.08
CA ASP A 487 54.85 40.85 -65.21
C ASP A 487 56.02 39.89 -64.90
N ALA A 488 55.71 38.61 -64.71
CA ALA A 488 56.69 37.56 -64.43
C ALA A 488 57.75 37.37 -65.53
N THR A 489 57.55 37.95 -66.72
CA THR A 489 58.49 37.92 -67.84
C THR A 489 59.42 39.14 -67.90
N ALA A 490 59.16 40.18 -67.10
CA ALA A 490 60.03 41.35 -66.98
C ALA A 490 61.26 41.04 -66.12
N CYS A 491 62.41 41.62 -66.48
CA CYS A 491 63.66 41.39 -65.76
C CYS A 491 63.73 42.06 -64.38
N ASN A 492 62.80 42.97 -64.07
CA ASN A 492 62.62 43.60 -62.76
C ASN A 492 61.29 43.22 -62.10
N TYR A 493 60.72 42.06 -62.46
CA TYR A 493 59.54 41.49 -61.81
C TYR A 493 59.72 41.44 -60.28
N ASN A 494 58.74 41.97 -59.55
CA ASN A 494 58.67 41.88 -58.10
C ASN A 494 57.53 40.92 -57.69
N PRO A 495 57.84 39.73 -57.16
CA PRO A 495 56.82 38.77 -56.73
C PRO A 495 56.01 39.21 -55.52
N LEU A 496 56.41 40.30 -54.85
CA LEU A 496 55.67 40.90 -53.76
C LEU A 496 54.84 42.11 -54.20
N ALA A 497 54.91 42.53 -55.47
CA ALA A 497 54.11 43.64 -55.95
C ALA A 497 52.63 43.27 -56.04
N THR A 498 51.79 44.05 -55.35
CA THR A 498 50.33 43.95 -55.43
C THR A 498 49.79 44.87 -56.52
N VAL A 499 50.52 45.93 -56.87
CA VAL A 499 50.15 46.92 -57.90
C VAL A 499 51.31 47.20 -58.86
N SER A 500 51.00 47.26 -60.16
CA SER A 500 51.96 47.64 -61.21
C SER A 500 52.26 49.13 -61.17
N ASP A 501 53.54 49.50 -61.07
CA ASP A 501 54.02 50.89 -61.13
C ASP A 501 54.52 51.30 -62.53
N ASP A 502 54.17 50.51 -63.56
CA ASP A 502 54.66 50.63 -64.94
C ASP A 502 56.19 50.58 -65.08
N SER A 503 56.91 50.13 -64.04
CA SER A 503 58.37 50.00 -64.09
C SER A 503 58.84 48.79 -64.88
N CYS A 504 57.94 47.93 -65.37
CA CYS A 504 58.29 46.70 -66.07
C CYS A 504 59.26 46.96 -67.24
N ALA A 505 60.45 46.41 -67.10
CA ALA A 505 61.52 46.54 -68.06
C ALA A 505 61.77 45.21 -68.77
N VAL A 506 62.11 45.32 -70.06
CA VAL A 506 62.59 44.20 -70.87
C VAL A 506 64.11 44.22 -70.90
N GLU A 507 64.73 43.04 -71.04
CA GLU A 507 66.16 42.96 -71.32
C GLU A 507 66.45 43.50 -72.73
N ASP A 508 67.50 44.30 -72.87
CA ASP A 508 68.02 44.68 -74.18
C ASP A 508 68.86 43.56 -74.81
N GLU A 509 69.33 43.76 -76.05
CA GLU A 509 70.16 42.77 -76.77
C GLU A 509 71.50 42.46 -76.06
N CYS A 510 71.85 43.20 -75.00
CA CYS A 510 73.02 43.03 -74.16
C CYS A 510 72.71 42.33 -72.82
N GLY A 511 71.45 42.00 -72.54
CA GLY A 511 71.01 41.35 -71.30
C GLY A 511 70.93 42.31 -70.10
N VAL A 512 70.80 43.62 -70.33
CA VAL A 512 70.63 44.60 -69.25
C VAL A 512 69.17 45.01 -69.13
N CYS A 513 68.64 44.95 -67.91
CA CYS A 513 67.27 45.33 -67.63
C CYS A 513 67.05 46.85 -67.76
N GLY A 514 66.23 47.28 -68.72
CA GLY A 514 65.91 48.70 -68.95
C GLY A 514 66.97 49.52 -69.69
N GLY A 515 67.89 48.88 -70.42
CA GLY A 515 68.94 49.56 -71.19
C GLY A 515 68.44 50.23 -72.48
N THR A 516 69.13 51.29 -72.92
CA THR A 516 68.79 52.03 -74.18
C THR A 516 69.56 51.53 -75.40
N GLY A 517 70.26 50.39 -75.30
CA GLY A 517 70.88 49.71 -76.46
C GLY A 517 72.02 50.46 -77.15
N PHE A 518 72.82 51.26 -76.40
CA PHE A 518 74.02 51.92 -76.93
C PHE A 518 75.32 51.45 -76.28
#